data_AF-A0A0E3U378-F1
#
_entry.id   AF-A0A0E3U378-F1
#
_cell.length_a   1.000
_cell.length_b   1.000
_cell.length_c   1.000
_cell.angle_alpha   90.00
_cell.angle_beta   90.00
_cell.angle_gamma   90.00
#
_symmetry.space_group_name_H-M   'P 1'
#
loop_
_entity.id
_entity.type
_entity.pdbx_description
1 polymer ?
#
loop_
_entity_poly.entity_id
_entity_poly.type
_entity_poly.pdbx_seq_one_letter_code
_entity_poly.pdbx_strand_id
1 'polypeptide(L)'
;MIKYHSIAAAQINILREKLRTLHTTLDDKFDENVRQGLHDCIRLHISIIRFLENINRVFSEVVLIQYISAMILVCNFVMQLLFLVDPLSTQFAWSCSFLLVILTELLLYHWFGNEVVVMSHRIGESCYLSEWYMFNSANKRMIIILMERAKRPLNVTVYKFTDVSLASFGTVMRWSYSLFAVMRNMYTKEI
;
A
#
# COMPACT_ATOMS: atom_id res chain seq x y z
N MET A 1 -8.47 -2.82 8.53
CA MET A 1 -8.42 -2.08 7.24
C MET A 1 -9.79 -1.99 6.57
N ILE A 2 -10.43 -3.10 6.21
CA ILE A 2 -11.77 -3.13 5.57
C ILE A 2 -12.84 -2.36 6.36
N LYS A 3 -12.81 -2.43 7.70
CA LYS A 3 -13.69 -1.67 8.59
C LYS A 3 -13.57 -0.15 8.40
N TYR A 4 -12.39 0.39 8.12
CA TYR A 4 -12.21 1.83 7.98
C TYR A 4 -12.68 2.35 6.63
N HIS A 5 -12.52 1.55 5.57
CA HIS A 5 -13.09 1.82 4.25
C HIS A 5 -14.62 1.84 4.32
N SER A 6 -15.24 0.82 4.94
CA SER A 6 -16.68 0.79 5.12
C SER A 6 -17.18 1.92 6.01
N ILE A 7 -16.44 2.32 7.05
CA ILE A 7 -16.86 3.40 7.96
C ILE A 7 -16.77 4.77 7.27
N ALA A 8 -15.68 5.09 6.57
CA ALA A 8 -15.56 6.38 5.88
C ALA A 8 -16.55 6.47 4.70
N ALA A 9 -16.66 5.41 3.90
CA ALA A 9 -17.64 5.34 2.82
C ALA A 9 -19.07 5.32 3.36
N ALA A 10 -19.34 4.65 4.49
CA ALA A 10 -20.65 4.69 5.14
C ALA A 10 -20.93 6.08 5.71
N GLN A 11 -19.99 6.76 6.35
CA GLN A 11 -20.20 8.12 6.86
C GLN A 11 -20.51 9.09 5.72
N ILE A 12 -19.83 8.97 4.58
CA ILE A 12 -20.09 9.77 3.38
C ILE A 12 -21.43 9.41 2.74
N ASN A 13 -21.79 8.12 2.68
CA ASN A 13 -23.08 7.67 2.15
C ASN A 13 -24.25 8.02 3.09
N ILE A 14 -24.05 7.94 4.40
CA ILE A 14 -25.02 8.37 5.43
C ILE A 14 -25.19 9.88 5.34
N LEU A 15 -24.11 10.63 5.11
CA LEU A 15 -24.16 12.06 4.88
C LEU A 15 -24.94 12.39 3.61
N ARG A 16 -24.66 11.70 2.49
CA ARG A 16 -25.38 11.82 1.22
C ARG A 16 -26.87 11.50 1.38
N GLU A 17 -27.19 10.44 2.10
CA GLU A 17 -28.58 10.02 2.29
C GLU A 17 -29.34 10.98 3.20
N LYS A 18 -28.70 11.45 4.29
CA LYS A 18 -29.23 12.52 5.13
C LYS A 18 -29.45 13.81 4.33
N LEU A 19 -28.49 14.22 3.50
CA LEU A 19 -28.59 15.36 2.58
C LEU A 19 -29.77 15.25 1.62
N ARG A 20 -29.91 14.09 0.98
CA ARG A 20 -30.99 13.81 0.03
C ARG A 20 -32.36 13.90 0.68
N THR A 21 -32.48 13.43 1.92
CA THR A 21 -33.73 13.54 2.71
C THR A 21 -34.00 14.92 3.30
N LEU A 22 -32.99 15.82 3.37
CA LEU A 22 -33.09 17.10 4.07
C LEU A 22 -33.11 18.33 3.16
N HIS A 23 -33.16 18.16 1.84
CA HIS A 23 -33.43 19.25 0.89
C HIS A 23 -34.78 19.96 1.17
N THR A 24 -35.65 19.36 1.99
CA THR A 24 -36.96 19.88 2.41
C THR A 24 -36.96 20.64 3.74
N THR A 25 -35.87 20.66 4.52
CA THR A 25 -35.83 21.34 5.83
C THR A 25 -34.46 21.93 6.12
N LEU A 26 -34.30 23.21 5.78
CA LEU A 26 -33.16 24.06 6.13
C LEU A 26 -33.19 24.31 7.65
N ASP A 27 -32.37 23.58 8.42
CA ASP A 27 -32.22 23.80 9.86
C ASP A 27 -30.74 23.66 10.29
N ASP A 28 -30.31 24.45 11.28
CA ASP A 28 -28.91 24.52 11.78
C ASP A 28 -28.38 23.16 12.29
N LYS A 29 -29.27 22.23 12.65
CA LYS A 29 -28.92 20.85 13.02
C LYS A 29 -28.30 20.05 11.87
N PHE A 30 -28.54 20.43 10.62
CA PHE A 30 -27.95 19.78 9.45
C PHE A 30 -26.44 20.01 9.40
N ASP A 31 -26.03 21.27 9.49
CA ASP A 31 -24.64 21.69 9.40
C ASP A 31 -23.80 21.14 10.55
N GLU A 32 -24.39 20.98 11.74
CA GLU A 32 -23.72 20.40 12.90
C GLU A 32 -23.43 18.90 12.73
N ASN A 33 -24.36 18.14 12.15
CA ASN A 33 -24.16 16.72 11.85
C ASN A 33 -23.10 16.51 10.75
N VAL A 34 -23.12 17.37 9.72
CA VAL A 34 -22.10 17.38 8.65
C VAL A 34 -20.73 17.66 9.26
N ARG A 35 -20.65 18.67 10.14
CA ARG A 35 -19.42 19.08 10.81
C ARG A 35 -18.84 17.96 11.67
N GLN A 36 -19.67 17.25 12.43
CA GLN A 36 -19.25 16.10 13.23
C GLN A 36 -18.71 14.95 12.37
N GLY A 37 -19.42 14.57 11.31
CA GLY A 37 -18.95 13.52 10.39
C GLY A 37 -17.62 13.88 9.71
N LEU A 38 -17.45 15.15 9.34
CA LEU A 38 -16.20 15.64 8.75
C LEU A 38 -15.05 15.63 9.78
N HIS A 39 -15.34 15.97 11.04
CA HIS A 39 -14.37 15.90 12.13
C HIS A 39 -13.88 14.46 12.37
N ASP A 40 -14.79 13.49 12.32
CA ASP A 40 -14.46 12.08 12.45
C ASP A 40 -13.60 11.59 11.28
N CYS A 41 -13.94 12.00 10.05
CA CYS A 41 -13.13 11.71 8.86
C CYS A 41 -11.70 12.25 8.98
N ILE A 42 -11.55 13.49 9.45
CA ILE A 42 -10.23 14.10 9.67
C ILE A 42 -9.47 13.35 10.78
N ARG A 43 -10.13 13.04 11.90
CA ARG A 43 -9.49 12.29 12.99
C ARG A 43 -9.01 10.92 12.52
N LEU A 44 -9.82 10.23 11.72
CA LEU A 44 -9.47 8.95 11.12
C LEU A 44 -8.28 9.10 10.16
N HIS A 45 -8.32 10.07 9.25
CA HIS A 45 -7.22 10.32 8.31
C HIS A 45 -5.91 10.61 9.04
N ILE A 46 -5.93 11.46 10.07
CA ILE A 46 -4.76 11.74 10.92
C ILE A 46 -4.28 10.48 11.65
N SER A 47 -5.20 9.63 12.11
CA SER A 47 -4.83 8.36 12.76
C SER A 47 -4.14 7.40 11.80
N ILE A 48 -4.60 7.34 10.55
CA ILE A 48 -3.98 6.52 9.49
C ILE A 48 -2.58 7.05 9.17
N ILE A 49 -2.42 8.37 9.02
CA ILE A 49 -1.11 9.00 8.78
C ILE A 49 -0.12 8.61 9.89
N ARG A 50 -0.49 8.81 11.16
CA ARG A 50 0.36 8.47 12.31
C ARG A 50 0.69 6.99 12.38
N PHE A 51 -0.27 6.13 12.08
CA PHE A 51 -0.06 4.69 12.03
C PHE A 51 0.96 4.31 10.95
N LEU A 52 0.85 4.90 9.76
CA LEU A 52 1.78 4.66 8.66
C LEU A 52 3.16 5.23 8.94
N GLU A 53 3.29 6.38 9.58
CA GLU A 53 4.59 6.89 10.03
C GLU A 53 5.27 5.93 11.03
N ASN A 54 4.50 5.38 11.97
CA ASN A 54 5.01 4.39 12.92
C ASN A 54 5.40 3.08 12.24
N ILE A 55 4.56 2.57 11.33
CA ILE A 55 4.91 1.40 10.51
C ILE A 55 6.17 1.69 9.73
N ASN A 56 6.25 2.82 9.04
CA ASN A 56 7.41 3.16 8.20
C ASN A 56 8.70 3.18 9.01
N ARG A 57 8.67 3.76 10.22
CA ARG A 57 9.82 3.82 11.12
C ARG A 57 10.30 2.43 11.56
N VAL A 58 9.39 1.51 11.86
CA VAL A 58 9.75 0.17 12.36
C VAL A 58 10.08 -0.77 11.20
N PHE A 59 9.27 -0.74 10.16
CA PHE A 59 9.36 -1.67 9.04
C PHE A 59 10.43 -1.29 8.03
N SER A 60 10.80 -0.01 7.87
CA SER A 60 11.81 0.39 6.87
C SER A 60 13.09 -0.44 6.94
N GLU A 61 13.63 -0.65 8.15
CA GLU A 61 14.83 -1.48 8.34
C GLU A 61 14.56 -2.97 8.02
N VAL A 62 13.43 -3.48 8.48
CA VAL A 62 13.03 -4.88 8.27
C VAL A 62 12.83 -5.18 6.78
N VAL A 63 12.20 -4.27 6.03
CA VAL A 63 11.96 -4.42 4.58
C VAL A 63 13.27 -4.46 3.83
N LEU A 64 14.24 -3.62 4.21
CA LEU A 64 15.54 -3.56 3.57
C LEU A 64 16.29 -4.89 3.73
N ILE A 65 16.31 -5.43 4.95
CA ILE A 65 16.91 -6.74 5.24
C ILE A 65 16.16 -7.85 4.47
N GLN A 66 14.83 -7.78 4.41
CA GLN A 66 14.02 -8.73 3.64
C GLN A 66 14.37 -8.68 2.15
N TYR A 67 14.58 -7.51 1.56
CA TYR A 67 14.94 -7.39 0.15
C TYR A 67 16.33 -7.92 -0.16
N ILE A 68 17.32 -7.63 0.70
CA ILE A 68 18.68 -8.15 0.51
C ILE A 68 18.68 -9.68 0.66
N SER A 69 18.02 -10.21 1.70
CA SER A 69 17.93 -11.65 1.93
C SER A 69 17.19 -12.36 0.79
N ALA A 70 16.06 -11.83 0.34
CA ALA A 70 15.33 -12.34 -0.81
C ALA A 70 16.18 -12.36 -2.10
N MET A 71 16.92 -11.29 -2.38
CA MET A 71 17.80 -11.20 -3.54
C MET A 71 18.87 -12.31 -3.53
N ILE A 72 19.49 -12.54 -2.36
CA ILE A 72 20.49 -13.61 -2.18
C ILE A 72 19.85 -14.99 -2.32
N LEU A 73 18.70 -15.22 -1.69
CA LEU A 73 18.01 -16.51 -1.74
C LEU A 73 17.56 -16.87 -3.16
N VAL A 74 16.92 -15.93 -3.87
CA VAL A 74 16.49 -16.12 -5.26
C VAL A 74 17.70 -16.44 -6.14
N CYS A 75 18.81 -15.70 -6.00
CA CYS A 75 20.03 -15.97 -6.75
C CYS A 75 20.57 -17.39 -6.47
N ASN A 76 20.64 -17.82 -5.21
CA ASN A 76 21.13 -19.15 -4.84
C ASN A 76 20.26 -20.27 -5.39
N PHE A 77 18.94 -20.18 -5.21
CA PHE A 77 18.01 -21.20 -5.71
C PHE A 77 18.01 -21.29 -7.24
N VAL A 78 18.08 -20.15 -7.94
CA VAL A 78 18.17 -20.15 -9.41
C VAL A 78 19.47 -20.77 -9.89
N MET A 79 20.61 -20.47 -9.24
CA MET A 79 21.89 -21.14 -9.55
C MET A 79 21.81 -22.65 -9.32
N GLN A 80 21.22 -23.06 -8.19
CA GLN A 80 21.06 -24.48 -7.85
C GLN A 80 20.22 -25.21 -8.90
N LEU A 81 19.11 -24.62 -9.34
CA LEU A 81 18.21 -25.18 -10.36
C LEU A 81 18.84 -25.25 -11.76
N LEU A 82 19.75 -24.34 -12.09
CA LEU A 82 20.35 -24.27 -13.44
C LEU A 82 21.64 -25.06 -13.60
N PHE A 83 22.46 -25.18 -12.55
CA PHE A 83 23.82 -25.72 -12.67
C PHE A 83 24.13 -26.90 -11.76
N LEU A 84 23.44 -27.07 -10.63
CA LEU A 84 23.86 -28.03 -9.59
C LEU A 84 22.95 -29.25 -9.45
N VAL A 85 21.75 -29.24 -10.01
CA VAL A 85 20.75 -30.28 -9.77
C VAL A 85 20.09 -30.76 -11.06
N ASP A 86 19.98 -32.07 -11.21
CA ASP A 86 19.26 -32.68 -12.32
C ASP A 86 17.75 -32.37 -12.27
N PRO A 87 17.11 -32.06 -13.40
CA PRO A 87 15.70 -31.67 -13.45
C PRO A 87 14.71 -32.74 -12.98
N LEU A 88 15.13 -34.02 -12.92
CA LEU A 88 14.32 -35.13 -12.44
C LEU A 88 14.61 -35.50 -10.97
N SER A 89 15.51 -34.79 -10.29
CA SER A 89 15.85 -35.05 -8.89
C SER A 89 14.79 -34.51 -7.94
N THR A 90 14.61 -35.19 -6.79
CA THR A 90 13.77 -34.70 -5.68
C THR A 90 14.27 -33.36 -5.14
N GLN A 91 15.58 -33.11 -5.20
CA GLN A 91 16.18 -31.84 -4.81
C GLN A 91 15.72 -30.68 -5.71
N PHE A 92 15.53 -30.91 -7.00
CA PHE A 92 15.02 -29.90 -7.95
C PHE A 92 13.59 -29.49 -7.57
N ALA A 93 12.74 -30.47 -7.27
CA ALA A 93 11.37 -30.21 -6.82
C ALA A 93 11.33 -29.39 -5.51
N TRP A 94 12.23 -29.69 -4.57
CA TRP A 94 12.33 -28.95 -3.30
C TRP A 94 12.80 -27.51 -3.53
N SER A 95 13.86 -27.30 -4.29
CA SER A 95 14.37 -25.95 -4.62
C SER A 95 13.32 -25.11 -5.35
N CYS A 96 12.55 -25.70 -6.28
CA CYS A 96 11.41 -25.03 -6.92
C CYS A 96 10.31 -24.65 -5.91
N SER A 97 9.97 -25.55 -5.00
CA SER A 97 8.98 -25.27 -3.94
C SER A 97 9.43 -24.12 -3.05
N PHE A 98 10.69 -24.12 -2.58
CA PHE A 98 11.22 -23.05 -1.74
C PHE A 98 11.26 -21.71 -2.47
N LEU A 99 11.68 -21.69 -3.73
CA LEU A 99 11.66 -20.49 -4.55
C LEU A 99 10.23 -19.92 -4.67
N LEU A 100 9.24 -20.78 -4.88
CA LEU A 100 7.84 -20.36 -4.97
C LEU A 100 7.34 -19.77 -3.65
N VAL A 101 7.67 -20.38 -2.51
CA VAL A 101 7.32 -19.84 -1.19
C VAL A 101 7.91 -18.43 -0.99
N ILE A 102 9.21 -18.25 -1.27
CA ILE A 102 9.88 -16.95 -1.09
C ILE A 102 9.26 -15.88 -2.00
N LEU A 103 8.96 -16.23 -3.26
CA LEU A 103 8.29 -15.32 -4.18
C LEU A 103 6.88 -14.95 -3.70
N THR A 104 6.11 -15.90 -3.17
CA THR A 104 4.79 -15.60 -2.61
C THR A 104 4.86 -14.71 -1.37
N GLU A 105 5.83 -14.92 -0.49
CA GLU A 105 6.05 -14.08 0.69
C GLU A 105 6.38 -12.62 0.29
N LEU A 106 7.27 -12.45 -0.68
CA LEU A 106 7.62 -11.14 -1.22
C LEU A 106 6.42 -10.47 -1.89
N LEU A 107 5.66 -11.21 -2.70
CA LEU A 107 4.46 -10.68 -3.35
C LEU A 107 3.43 -10.21 -2.33
N LEU A 108 3.20 -10.99 -1.26
CA LEU A 108 2.30 -10.58 -0.17
C LEU A 108 2.78 -9.29 0.47
N TYR A 109 4.08 -9.17 0.75
CA TYR A 109 4.65 -7.96 1.35
C TYR A 109 4.42 -6.71 0.50
N HIS A 110 4.70 -6.80 -0.80
CA HIS A 110 4.49 -5.69 -1.74
C HIS A 110 3.00 -5.39 -1.96
N TRP A 111 2.14 -6.43 -1.91
CA TRP A 111 0.69 -6.28 -2.00
C TRP A 111 0.15 -5.47 -0.82
N PHE A 112 0.58 -5.77 0.40
CA PHE A 112 0.19 -4.99 1.58
C PHE A 112 0.62 -3.52 1.47
N GLY A 113 1.83 -3.25 0.99
CA GLY A 113 2.29 -1.89 0.71
C GLY A 113 1.42 -1.16 -0.31
N ASN A 114 1.03 -1.85 -1.39
CA ASN A 114 0.16 -1.31 -2.42
C ASN A 114 -1.25 -1.02 -1.91
N GLU A 115 -1.84 -1.94 -1.13
CA GLU A 115 -3.18 -1.76 -0.55
C GLU A 115 -3.26 -0.51 0.33
N VAL A 116 -2.21 -0.20 1.09
CA VAL A 116 -2.13 1.04 1.87
C VAL A 116 -2.24 2.28 0.98
N VAL A 117 -1.51 2.31 -0.14
CA VAL A 117 -1.54 3.42 -1.10
C VAL A 117 -2.92 3.55 -1.74
N VAL A 118 -3.51 2.43 -2.18
CA VAL A 118 -4.86 2.41 -2.76
C VAL A 118 -5.90 2.91 -1.76
N MET A 119 -5.81 2.49 -0.50
CA MET A 119 -6.72 2.98 0.55
C MET A 119 -6.57 4.47 0.81
N SER A 120 -5.34 5.00 0.77
CA SER A 120 -5.10 6.45 0.88
C SER A 120 -5.82 7.22 -0.22
N HIS A 121 -5.80 6.72 -1.46
CA HIS A 121 -6.44 7.38 -2.60
C HIS A 121 -7.97 7.38 -2.51
N ARG A 122 -8.55 6.23 -2.09
CA ARG A 122 -10.01 6.06 -1.96
C ARG A 122 -10.66 7.02 -0.96
N ILE A 123 -9.92 7.49 0.05
CA ILE A 123 -10.42 8.49 1.01
C ILE A 123 -10.69 9.82 0.28
N GLY A 124 -9.75 10.26 -0.55
CA GLY A 124 -9.89 11.49 -1.34
C GLY A 124 -11.04 11.40 -2.36
N GLU A 125 -11.14 10.26 -3.05
CA GLU A 125 -12.23 9.98 -3.99
C GLU A 125 -13.61 10.00 -3.30
N SER A 126 -13.72 9.37 -2.12
CA SER A 126 -14.99 9.37 -1.38
C SER A 126 -15.38 10.78 -0.94
N CYS A 127 -14.42 11.60 -0.49
CA CYS A 127 -14.68 13.01 -0.14
C CYS A 127 -15.13 13.82 -1.37
N TYR A 128 -14.58 13.53 -2.55
CA TYR A 128 -15.02 14.19 -3.78
C TYR A 128 -16.47 13.85 -4.14
N LEU A 129 -16.90 12.61 -3.90
CA LEU A 129 -18.25 12.13 -4.17
C LEU A 129 -19.32 12.58 -3.14
N SER A 130 -18.94 13.30 -2.08
CA SER A 130 -19.85 13.64 -0.96
C SER A 130 -20.74 14.87 -1.19
N GLU A 131 -20.96 15.30 -2.43
CA GLU A 131 -21.72 16.52 -2.78
C GLU A 131 -21.25 17.80 -2.03
N TRP A 132 -19.93 17.90 -1.80
CA TRP A 132 -19.30 18.94 -1.00
C TRP A 132 -19.60 20.39 -1.42
N TYR A 133 -20.06 20.59 -2.65
CA TYR A 133 -20.48 21.89 -3.17
C TYR A 133 -21.75 22.43 -2.49
N MET A 134 -22.56 21.56 -1.88
CA MET A 134 -23.78 21.93 -1.13
C MET A 134 -23.49 22.35 0.33
N PHE A 135 -22.26 22.21 0.81
CA PHE A 135 -21.94 22.50 2.21
C PHE A 135 -21.81 24.01 2.47
N ASN A 136 -22.06 24.41 3.73
CA ASN A 136 -21.78 25.77 4.18
C ASN A 136 -20.29 26.14 4.02
N SER A 137 -19.97 27.43 4.08
CA SER A 137 -18.62 27.95 3.81
C SER A 137 -17.53 27.33 4.71
N ALA A 138 -17.85 27.05 5.98
CA ALA A 138 -16.92 26.45 6.94
C ALA A 138 -16.63 24.97 6.62
N ASN A 139 -17.68 24.17 6.41
CA ASN A 139 -17.59 22.74 6.10
C ASN A 139 -16.97 22.51 4.72
N LYS A 140 -17.31 23.36 3.74
CA LYS A 140 -16.70 23.36 2.39
C LYS A 140 -15.19 23.59 2.45
N ARG A 141 -14.72 24.53 3.27
CA ARG A 141 -13.28 24.77 3.45
C ARG A 141 -12.58 23.57 4.06
N MET A 142 -13.20 22.94 5.05
CA MET A 142 -12.63 21.79 5.77
C MET A 142 -12.53 20.53 4.89
N ILE A 143 -13.53 20.24 4.05
CA ILE A 143 -13.47 19.11 3.13
C ILE A 143 -12.50 19.35 1.96
N ILE A 144 -12.38 20.58 1.46
CA ILE A 144 -11.36 20.92 0.45
C ILE A 144 -9.95 20.70 1.00
N ILE A 145 -9.69 21.12 2.24
CA ILE A 145 -8.40 20.86 2.90
C ILE A 145 -8.14 19.35 3.01
N LEU A 146 -9.16 18.57 3.39
CA LEU A 146 -9.05 17.11 3.47
C LEU A 146 -8.76 16.48 2.11
N MET A 147 -9.46 16.92 1.05
CA MET A 147 -9.22 16.44 -0.33
C MET A 147 -7.80 16.79 -0.80
N GLU A 148 -7.34 18.03 -0.59
CA GLU A 148 -5.96 18.44 -0.94
C GLU A 148 -4.91 17.64 -0.17
N ARG A 149 -5.17 17.29 1.08
CA ARG A 149 -4.29 16.42 1.86
C ARG A 149 -4.30 14.98 1.35
N ALA A 150 -5.48 14.44 1.02
CA ALA A 150 -5.65 13.08 0.51
C ALA A 150 -5.06 12.86 -0.89
N LYS A 151 -4.83 13.94 -1.67
CA LYS A 151 -4.09 13.87 -2.95
C LYS A 151 -2.65 13.40 -2.78
N ARG A 152 -2.03 13.62 -1.61
CA ARG A 152 -0.70 13.08 -1.33
C ARG A 152 -0.87 11.63 -0.86
N PRO A 153 -0.46 10.64 -1.68
CA PRO A 153 -0.63 9.25 -1.30
C PRO A 153 0.25 8.96 -0.09
N LEU A 154 -0.31 8.20 0.86
CA LEU A 154 0.43 7.71 2.01
C LEU A 154 1.24 6.49 1.58
N ASN A 155 2.51 6.72 1.29
CA ASN A 155 3.43 5.69 0.84
C ASN A 155 4.26 5.15 2.01
N VAL A 156 4.41 3.83 2.06
CA VAL A 156 5.43 3.19 2.90
C VAL A 156 6.74 3.24 2.11
N THR A 157 7.75 3.91 2.66
CA THR A 157 9.06 4.14 2.02
C THR A 157 10.13 3.32 2.71
N VAL A 158 10.90 2.54 1.96
CA VAL A 158 12.10 1.88 2.49
C VAL A 158 13.23 2.89 2.47
N TYR A 159 13.61 3.39 3.65
CA TYR A 159 14.76 4.27 3.90
C TYR A 159 14.89 5.43 2.89
N LYS A 160 13.76 5.94 2.38
CA LYS A 160 13.67 6.96 1.31
C LYS A 160 14.31 6.58 -0.04
N PHE A 161 14.78 5.36 -0.24
CA PHE A 161 15.32 4.90 -1.52
C PHE A 161 14.20 4.51 -2.50
N THR A 162 13.16 3.82 -2.03
CA THR A 162 12.08 3.33 -2.89
C THR A 162 10.80 3.10 -2.10
N ASP A 163 9.65 3.37 -2.73
CA ASP A 163 8.33 3.05 -2.18
C ASP A 163 8.10 1.53 -2.18
N VAL A 164 7.49 0.99 -1.13
CA VAL A 164 7.01 -0.40 -1.11
C VAL A 164 5.71 -0.46 -1.92
N SER A 165 5.84 -0.76 -3.21
CA SER A 165 4.71 -0.90 -4.13
C SER A 165 4.88 -2.13 -5.01
N LEU A 166 3.79 -2.62 -5.58
CA LEU A 166 3.85 -3.71 -6.57
C LEU A 166 4.72 -3.33 -7.78
N ALA A 167 4.81 -2.04 -8.13
CA ALA A 167 5.70 -1.57 -9.18
C ALA A 167 7.19 -1.74 -8.80
N SER A 168 7.52 -1.58 -7.52
CA SER A 168 8.89 -1.72 -7.00
C SER A 168 9.35 -3.18 -6.92
N PHE A 169 8.42 -4.15 -6.89
CA PHE A 169 8.75 -5.58 -6.97
C PHE A 169 9.54 -5.92 -8.24
N GLY A 170 9.15 -5.33 -9.37
CA GLY A 170 9.88 -5.51 -10.63
C GLY A 170 11.33 -5.03 -10.57
N THR A 171 11.61 -3.98 -9.79
CA THR A 171 12.97 -3.48 -9.56
C THR A 171 13.79 -4.48 -8.75
N VAL A 172 13.23 -5.07 -7.70
CA VAL A 172 13.88 -6.13 -6.90
C VAL A 172 14.20 -7.35 -7.76
N MET A 173 13.28 -7.76 -8.64
CA MET A 173 13.51 -8.87 -9.58
C MET A 173 14.63 -8.56 -10.58
N ARG A 174 14.70 -7.32 -11.10
CA ARG A 174 15.80 -6.88 -11.97
C ARG A 174 17.15 -6.93 -11.26
N TRP A 175 17.21 -6.45 -10.01
CA TRP A 175 18.46 -6.50 -9.22
C TRP A 175 18.90 -7.95 -8.98
N SER A 176 17.95 -8.82 -8.64
CA SER A 176 18.21 -10.26 -8.46
C SER A 176 18.74 -10.91 -9.74
N TYR A 177 18.15 -10.58 -10.90
CA TYR A 177 18.64 -11.06 -12.19
C TYR A 177 20.04 -10.53 -12.52
N SER A 178 20.32 -9.25 -12.25
CA SER A 178 21.66 -8.68 -12.46
C SER A 178 22.70 -9.40 -11.61
N LEU A 179 22.41 -9.69 -10.34
CA LEU A 179 23.31 -10.46 -9.47
C LEU A 179 23.53 -11.88 -10.01
N PHE A 180 22.46 -12.55 -10.42
CA PHE A 180 22.54 -13.85 -11.07
C PHE A 180 23.42 -13.83 -12.32
N ALA A 181 23.25 -12.81 -13.19
CA ALA A 181 24.05 -12.67 -14.40
C ALA A 181 25.55 -12.47 -14.09
N VAL A 182 25.88 -11.71 -13.05
CA VAL A 182 27.28 -11.55 -12.59
C VAL A 182 27.83 -12.88 -12.10
N MET A 183 27.12 -13.58 -11.22
CA MET A 183 27.52 -14.89 -10.68
C MET A 183 27.73 -15.92 -11.81
N ARG A 184 26.81 -15.96 -12.78
CA ARG A 184 26.93 -16.82 -13.96
C ARG A 184 28.18 -16.51 -14.78
N ASN A 185 28.47 -15.23 -15.03
CA ASN A 185 29.67 -14.84 -15.77
C ASN A 185 30.96 -15.21 -15.04
N MET A 186 30.98 -15.14 -13.70
CA MET A 186 32.12 -15.58 -12.90
C MET A 186 32.31 -17.10 -12.99
N TYR A 187 31.24 -17.87 -12.82
CA TYR A 187 31.29 -19.33 -12.91
C TYR A 187 31.69 -19.83 -14.31
N THR A 188 31.25 -19.14 -15.36
CA THR A 188 31.62 -19.46 -16.75
C THR A 188 33.08 -19.09 -17.07
N LYS A 189 33.72 -18.22 -16.29
CA LYS A 189 35.14 -17.84 -16.46
C LYS A 189 36.12 -18.79 -15.77
N GLU A 190 35.65 -19.61 -14.83
CA GLU A 190 36.48 -20.60 -14.11
C GLU A 190 36.47 -21.99 -14.76
N ILE A 191 35.62 -22.22 -15.76
CA ILE A 191 35.56 -23.43 -16.60
C ILE A 191 36.25 -23.13 -17.94
#